data_AF-G8RX41-F1
#
_entry.id   AF-G8RX41-F1
#
_cell.length_a   1.000
_cell.length_b   1.000
_cell.length_c   1.000
_cell.angle_alpha   90.00
_cell.angle_beta   90.00
_cell.angle_gamma   90.00
#
_symmetry.space_group_name_H-M   'P 1'
#
loop_
_entity.id
_entity.type
_entity.pdbx_description
1 polymer ?
#
loop_
_entity_poly.entity_id
_entity_poly.type
_entity_poly.pdbx_seq_one_letter_code
_entity_poly.pdbx_strand_id
1 'polypeptide(L)'
;MDVQNAILVAAHPDDEILWFSSIFDLCKSVIVCYGASASSKESWDVGRAQLMDTYPHGKVRFLKVRQSGGFDAANWYRPEEAESGLRLRGRVSAVYERNAEDLFRILISNLAPESVVITHNPWGEYGHEEHVQVFRVLQRLQERIGFDLFVDGYVSDRSAKLMKRSLHLLEGAPIVRETDRGLAHQLKNLYIEHDCWTFHDDFEWPEFEVFYRVRQPDGPVQKASVSVPLNLISRSFYVSPIKKLAKKLLPTSVQSAIRKAYK
;
A
#
# COMPACT_ATOMS: atom_id res chain seq x y z
N MET A 1 -18.16 -11.86 5.51
CA MET A 1 -18.02 -10.50 4.99
C MET A 1 -18.68 -10.45 3.63
N ASP A 2 -19.52 -9.45 3.40
CA ASP A 2 -20.03 -9.17 2.05
C ASP A 2 -19.07 -8.21 1.35
N VAL A 3 -18.12 -8.79 0.58
CA VAL A 3 -17.13 -8.01 -0.17
C VAL A 3 -17.80 -7.13 -1.23
N GLN A 4 -19.03 -7.47 -1.66
CA GLN A 4 -19.76 -6.70 -2.69
C GLN A 4 -20.02 -5.25 -2.29
N ASN A 5 -20.11 -4.99 -0.99
CA ASN A 5 -20.36 -3.67 -0.42
C ASN A 5 -19.09 -2.97 0.08
N ALA A 6 -17.92 -3.60 -0.08
CA ALA A 6 -16.67 -3.07 0.44
C ALA A 6 -16.10 -1.92 -0.42
N ILE A 7 -15.37 -1.02 0.24
CA ILE A 7 -14.59 0.05 -0.37
C ILE A 7 -13.11 -0.33 -0.25
N LEU A 8 -12.45 -0.52 -1.39
CA LEU A 8 -10.99 -0.70 -1.42
C LEU A 8 -10.32 0.68 -1.39
N VAL A 9 -9.33 0.85 -0.51
CA VAL A 9 -8.50 2.05 -0.44
C VAL A 9 -7.04 1.66 -0.68
N ALA A 10 -6.49 2.05 -1.82
CA ALA A 10 -5.11 1.78 -2.20
C ALA A 10 -4.26 3.07 -2.13
N ALA A 11 -2.97 2.92 -1.90
CA ALA A 11 -2.03 4.03 -1.82
C ALA A 11 -1.76 4.62 -3.20
N HIS A 12 -1.18 3.85 -4.12
CA HIS A 12 -0.74 4.34 -5.43
C HIS A 12 -1.53 3.70 -6.58
N PRO A 13 -1.57 4.36 -7.75
CA PRO A 13 -2.06 3.73 -8.97
C PRO A 13 -1.13 2.58 -9.37
N ASP A 14 -1.68 1.37 -9.35
CA ASP A 14 -1.12 0.02 -9.53
C ASP A 14 -1.29 -0.88 -8.29
N ASP A 15 -1.32 -0.30 -7.09
CA ASP A 15 -1.51 -1.04 -5.84
C ASP A 15 -2.87 -1.75 -5.76
N GLU A 16 -3.92 -1.15 -6.34
CA GLU A 16 -5.29 -1.70 -6.29
C GLU A 16 -5.42 -3.04 -6.98
N ILE A 17 -4.50 -3.36 -7.90
CA ILE A 17 -4.45 -4.66 -8.56
C ILE A 17 -3.27 -5.51 -8.08
N LEU A 18 -2.18 -4.87 -7.68
CA LEU A 18 -0.98 -5.57 -7.21
C LEU A 18 -1.25 -6.39 -5.94
N TRP A 19 -2.10 -5.89 -5.04
CA TRP A 19 -2.34 -6.54 -3.74
C TRP A 19 -3.78 -7.04 -3.52
N PHE A 20 -4.72 -6.69 -4.40
CA PHE A 20 -6.16 -6.85 -4.17
C PHE A 20 -6.91 -7.44 -5.38
N SER A 21 -6.23 -8.18 -6.25
CA SER A 21 -6.81 -8.70 -7.48
C SER A 21 -8.04 -9.59 -7.27
N SER A 22 -8.02 -10.44 -6.24
CA SER A 22 -9.10 -11.40 -5.92
C SER A 22 -10.39 -10.75 -5.41
N ILE A 23 -10.34 -9.45 -5.07
CA ILE A 23 -11.48 -8.70 -4.52
C ILE A 23 -11.82 -7.45 -5.34
N PHE A 24 -10.94 -7.00 -6.24
CA PHE A 24 -11.12 -5.76 -6.99
C PHE A 24 -12.50 -5.68 -7.65
N ASP A 25 -12.92 -6.75 -8.34
CA ASP A 25 -14.21 -6.84 -9.02
C ASP A 25 -15.44 -7.02 -8.13
N LEU A 26 -15.21 -7.35 -6.87
CA LEU A 26 -16.27 -7.44 -5.88
C LEU A 26 -16.50 -6.11 -5.19
N CYS A 27 -15.48 -5.30 -4.96
CA CYS A 27 -15.64 -4.04 -4.25
C CYS A 27 -16.63 -3.09 -4.96
N LYS A 28 -17.52 -2.48 -4.16
CA LYS A 28 -18.47 -1.45 -4.59
C LYS A 28 -17.76 -0.26 -5.24
N SER A 29 -16.63 0.14 -4.67
CA SER A 29 -15.81 1.24 -5.16
C SER A 29 -14.36 1.08 -4.73
N VAL A 30 -13.46 1.72 -5.48
CA VAL A 30 -12.02 1.76 -5.19
C VAL A 30 -11.58 3.22 -5.10
N ILE A 31 -10.82 3.54 -4.07
CA ILE A 31 -10.22 4.86 -3.86
C ILE A 31 -8.70 4.68 -3.92
N VAL A 32 -8.05 5.41 -4.83
CA VAL A 32 -6.59 5.43 -4.92
C VAL A 32 -6.09 6.79 -4.45
N CYS A 33 -5.24 6.79 -3.43
CA CYS A 33 -4.93 7.99 -2.65
C CYS A 33 -3.99 8.95 -3.38
N TYR A 34 -2.83 8.45 -3.79
CA TYR A 34 -1.79 9.29 -4.35
C TYR A 34 -1.88 9.39 -5.88
N GLY A 35 -1.34 10.48 -6.41
CA GLY A 35 -1.17 10.70 -7.85
C GLY A 35 0.30 10.88 -8.18
N ALA A 36 0.66 12.12 -8.53
CA ALA A 36 2.00 12.49 -8.93
C ALA A 36 3.04 12.24 -7.82
N SER A 37 4.27 11.91 -8.24
CA SER A 37 5.45 11.88 -7.40
C SER A 37 5.68 13.22 -6.69
N ALA A 38 6.48 13.20 -5.62
CA ALA A 38 6.84 14.42 -4.89
C ALA A 38 7.41 15.51 -5.81
N SER A 39 8.19 15.11 -6.82
CA SER A 39 8.86 16.03 -7.75
C SER A 39 8.05 16.35 -9.00
N SER A 40 7.03 15.55 -9.34
CA SER A 40 6.35 15.54 -10.65
C SER A 40 7.30 15.40 -11.84
N LYS A 41 8.43 14.70 -11.63
CA LYS A 41 9.49 14.50 -12.64
C LYS A 41 9.92 13.05 -12.75
N GLU A 42 9.25 12.13 -12.06
CA GLU A 42 9.51 10.70 -12.24
C GLU A 42 9.00 10.27 -13.61
N SER A 43 9.67 9.30 -14.23
CA SER A 43 9.38 8.92 -15.62
C SER A 43 7.94 8.43 -15.84
N TRP A 44 7.30 7.94 -14.79
CA TRP A 44 5.93 7.41 -14.80
C TRP A 44 4.85 8.47 -14.52
N ASP A 45 5.21 9.70 -14.16
CA ASP A 45 4.24 10.74 -13.77
C ASP A 45 3.28 11.11 -14.91
N VAL A 46 3.80 11.24 -16.14
CA VAL A 46 3.00 11.61 -17.33
C VAL A 46 2.00 10.50 -17.67
N GLY A 47 2.51 9.27 -17.75
CA GLY A 47 1.71 8.07 -18.01
C GLY A 47 0.60 7.86 -16.99
N ARG A 48 0.95 8.00 -15.71
CA ARG A 48 0.02 7.91 -14.60
C ARG A 48 -1.07 8.96 -14.68
N ALA A 49 -0.72 10.22 -15.00
CA ALA A 49 -1.71 11.28 -15.16
C ALA A 49 -2.71 10.98 -16.27
N GLN A 50 -2.23 10.48 -17.42
CA GLN A 50 -3.08 10.08 -18.54
C GLN A 50 -4.00 8.92 -18.15
N LEU A 51 -3.43 7.84 -17.61
CA LEU A 51 -4.18 6.65 -17.23
C LEU A 51 -5.24 6.95 -16.16
N MET A 52 -4.94 7.82 -15.19
CA MET A 52 -5.92 8.21 -14.16
C MET A 52 -7.13 8.96 -14.74
N ASP A 53 -6.97 9.66 -15.86
CA ASP A 53 -8.06 10.38 -16.53
C ASP A 53 -8.86 9.46 -17.47
N THR A 54 -8.28 8.35 -17.91
CA THR A 54 -8.89 7.39 -18.85
C THR A 54 -9.08 6.00 -18.26
N TYR A 55 -9.03 5.86 -16.93
CA TYR A 55 -9.03 4.55 -16.28
C TYR A 55 -10.34 3.80 -16.59
N PRO A 56 -10.27 2.53 -17.04
CA PRO A 56 -11.43 1.87 -17.66
C PRO A 56 -12.54 1.49 -16.66
N HIS A 57 -12.23 1.42 -15.37
CA HIS A 57 -13.19 1.04 -14.33
C HIS A 57 -13.77 2.26 -13.63
N GLY A 58 -15.02 2.62 -13.96
CA GLY A 58 -15.72 3.79 -13.38
C GLY A 58 -15.95 3.73 -11.86
N LYS A 59 -15.76 2.57 -11.22
CA LYS A 59 -15.79 2.41 -9.75
C LYS A 59 -14.51 2.92 -9.06
N VAL A 60 -13.44 3.17 -9.83
CA VAL A 60 -12.15 3.63 -9.34
C VAL A 60 -12.11 5.15 -9.35
N ARG A 61 -11.74 5.73 -8.21
CA ARG A 61 -11.57 7.18 -8.05
C ARG A 61 -10.20 7.49 -7.49
N PHE A 62 -9.48 8.35 -8.19
CA PHE A 62 -8.18 8.84 -7.74
C PHE A 62 -8.33 10.16 -6.98
N LEU A 63 -7.81 10.22 -5.75
CA LEU A 63 -7.78 11.46 -4.95
C LEU A 63 -6.67 12.41 -5.42
N LYS A 64 -5.68 11.89 -6.15
CA LYS A 64 -4.55 12.63 -6.73
C LYS A 64 -3.72 13.40 -5.70
N VAL A 65 -3.64 12.92 -4.45
CA VAL A 65 -2.78 13.52 -3.42
C VAL A 65 -1.32 13.39 -3.87
N ARG A 66 -0.54 14.46 -3.76
CA ARG A 66 0.88 14.42 -4.14
C ARG A 66 1.66 13.52 -3.16
N GLN A 67 2.48 12.63 -3.68
CA GLN A 67 3.33 11.78 -2.84
C GLN A 67 4.34 12.60 -2.06
N SER A 68 4.71 12.09 -0.89
CA SER A 68 5.75 12.66 -0.03
C SER A 68 7.16 12.42 -0.55
N GLY A 69 7.35 11.37 -1.37
CA GLY A 69 8.68 10.87 -1.74
C GLY A 69 9.39 10.17 -0.57
N GLY A 70 8.61 9.67 0.39
CA GLY A 70 9.08 9.03 1.61
C GLY A 70 9.64 7.61 1.44
N PHE A 71 9.64 7.05 0.22
CA PHE A 71 10.14 5.70 -0.01
C PHE A 71 11.59 5.54 0.45
N ASP A 72 11.85 4.56 1.30
CA ASP A 72 13.16 4.30 1.94
C ASP A 72 13.67 5.42 2.86
N ALA A 73 12.77 6.28 3.37
CA ALA A 73 13.11 7.28 4.37
C ALA A 73 13.00 6.77 5.82
N ALA A 74 12.26 5.68 6.06
CA ALA A 74 12.16 5.06 7.38
C ALA A 74 13.35 4.13 7.68
N ASN A 75 13.56 3.84 8.96
CA ASN A 75 14.52 2.83 9.40
C ASN A 75 13.87 1.44 9.51
N TRP A 76 13.82 0.68 8.42
CA TRP A 76 13.20 -0.65 8.41
C TRP A 76 13.88 -1.69 9.33
N TYR A 77 15.13 -1.46 9.76
CA TYR A 77 15.79 -2.30 10.78
C TYR A 77 15.23 -2.07 12.19
N ARG A 78 14.73 -0.88 12.46
CA ARG A 78 14.12 -0.48 13.72
C ARG A 78 13.00 0.51 13.40
N PRO A 79 11.88 0.03 12.85
CA PRO A 79 10.79 0.91 12.43
C PRO A 79 10.20 1.56 13.67
N GLU A 80 10.00 2.87 13.59
CA GLU A 80 9.37 3.66 14.64
C GLU A 80 8.02 4.11 14.12
N GLU A 81 6.96 3.65 14.77
CA GLU A 81 5.57 3.99 14.41
C GLU A 81 5.25 5.42 14.89
N ALA A 82 4.40 6.11 14.15
CA ALA A 82 3.89 7.45 14.46
C ALA A 82 2.43 7.56 13.99
N GLU A 83 1.71 8.61 14.40
CA GLU A 83 0.31 8.84 13.97
C GLU A 83 0.16 8.96 12.44
N SER A 84 1.22 9.37 11.74
CA SER A 84 1.28 9.47 10.28
C SER A 84 1.69 8.17 9.57
N GLY A 85 1.90 7.06 10.29
CA GLY A 85 2.49 5.83 9.77
C GLY A 85 3.81 5.50 10.44
N LEU A 86 4.90 5.85 9.77
CA LEU A 86 6.27 5.68 10.26
C LEU A 86 6.95 7.02 10.49
N ARG A 87 7.82 7.07 11.49
CA ARG A 87 8.74 8.19 11.67
C ARG A 87 9.80 8.17 10.56
N LEU A 88 9.75 9.18 9.70
CA LEU A 88 10.71 9.34 8.61
C LEU A 88 11.91 10.18 9.04
N ARG A 89 13.01 10.06 8.29
CA ARG A 89 14.21 10.88 8.49
C ARG A 89 14.30 11.97 7.41
N GLY A 90 14.85 13.11 7.80
CA GLY A 90 15.19 14.19 6.87
C GLY A 90 14.00 15.03 6.42
N ARG A 91 14.18 15.76 5.32
CA ARG A 91 13.26 16.82 4.88
C ARG A 91 11.88 16.32 4.42
N VAL A 92 11.73 15.03 4.14
CA VAL A 92 10.47 14.43 3.68
C VAL A 92 9.45 14.23 4.82
N SER A 93 9.89 14.23 6.09
CA SER A 93 9.02 13.93 7.25
C SER A 93 7.81 14.86 7.33
N ALA A 94 8.02 16.17 7.17
CA ALA A 94 6.94 17.16 7.28
C ALA A 94 5.89 17.02 6.17
N VAL A 95 6.29 16.63 4.96
CA VAL A 95 5.36 16.39 3.84
C VAL A 95 4.60 15.11 4.07
N TYR A 96 5.28 14.04 4.51
CA TYR A 96 4.65 12.79 4.86
C TYR A 96 3.64 12.95 6.00
N GLU A 97 3.96 13.67 7.07
CA GLU A 97 3.02 13.97 8.16
C GLU A 97 1.81 14.78 7.68
N ARG A 98 2.03 15.78 6.81
CA ARG A 98 0.93 16.54 6.20
C ARG A 98 0.03 15.66 5.35
N ASN A 99 0.60 14.77 4.54
CA ASN A 99 -0.16 13.83 3.72
C ASN A 99 -1.10 12.97 4.58
N ALA A 100 -0.68 12.52 5.77
CA ALA A 100 -1.54 11.77 6.67
C ALA A 100 -2.77 12.59 7.10
N GLU A 101 -2.58 13.86 7.44
CA GLU A 101 -3.67 14.76 7.85
C GLU A 101 -4.60 15.12 6.68
N ASP A 102 -4.04 15.34 5.48
CA ASP A 102 -4.82 15.61 4.28
C ASP A 102 -5.65 14.38 3.89
N LEU A 103 -5.05 13.18 3.92
CA LEU A 103 -5.77 11.93 3.68
C LEU A 103 -6.87 11.69 4.72
N PHE A 104 -6.61 11.96 5.99
CA PHE A 104 -7.61 11.84 7.04
C PHE A 104 -8.83 12.72 6.73
N ARG A 105 -8.61 13.99 6.38
CA ARG A 105 -9.67 14.95 6.04
C ARG A 105 -10.42 14.58 4.77
N ILE A 106 -9.74 14.05 3.77
CA ILE A 106 -10.39 13.65 2.52
C ILE A 106 -11.20 12.37 2.76
N LEU A 107 -10.59 11.33 3.34
CA LEU A 107 -11.21 10.01 3.47
C LEU A 107 -12.41 10.01 4.43
N ILE A 108 -12.43 10.82 5.49
CA ILE A 108 -13.58 10.87 6.42
C ILE A 108 -14.89 11.23 5.73
N SER A 109 -14.85 12.04 4.65
CA SER A 109 -16.05 12.40 3.89
C SER A 109 -16.45 11.35 2.85
N ASN A 110 -15.67 10.29 2.68
CA ASN A 110 -15.90 9.23 1.68
C ASN A 110 -16.25 7.88 2.31
N LEU A 111 -16.20 7.79 3.64
CA LEU A 111 -16.44 6.57 4.41
C LEU A 111 -17.58 6.82 5.40
N ALA A 112 -18.33 5.77 5.69
CA ALA A 112 -19.46 5.79 6.63
C ALA A 112 -19.30 4.68 7.69
N PRO A 113 -19.90 4.81 8.89
CA PRO A 113 -19.81 3.81 9.96
C PRO A 113 -20.17 2.38 9.54
N GLU A 114 -21.11 2.23 8.61
CA GLU A 114 -21.56 0.94 8.07
C GLU A 114 -20.67 0.37 6.95
N SER A 115 -19.60 1.09 6.59
CA SER A 115 -18.70 0.66 5.52
C SER A 115 -17.92 -0.58 5.92
N VAL A 116 -17.59 -1.38 4.90
CA VAL A 116 -16.48 -2.33 5.00
C VAL A 116 -15.34 -1.78 4.16
N VAL A 117 -14.19 -1.55 4.76
CA VAL A 117 -13.01 -0.94 4.13
C VAL A 117 -11.91 -1.98 4.05
N ILE A 118 -11.26 -2.08 2.90
CA ILE A 118 -10.10 -2.96 2.67
C ILE A 118 -8.93 -2.10 2.23
N THR A 119 -7.72 -2.34 2.76
CA THR A 119 -6.54 -1.51 2.48
C THR A 119 -5.23 -2.28 2.69
N HIS A 120 -4.11 -1.62 2.45
CA HIS A 120 -2.76 -2.04 2.82
C HIS A 120 -2.62 -2.50 4.27
N ASN A 121 -1.70 -3.40 4.51
CA ASN A 121 -1.40 -3.92 5.84
C ASN A 121 -0.54 -2.97 6.70
N PRO A 122 -0.48 -3.19 8.04
CA PRO A 122 0.25 -2.30 8.94
C PRO A 122 1.76 -2.19 8.70
N TRP A 123 2.32 -3.06 7.86
CA TRP A 123 3.75 -3.14 7.59
C TRP A 123 4.13 -2.82 6.13
N GLY A 124 3.16 -2.42 5.31
CA GLY A 124 3.35 -1.91 3.96
C GLY A 124 3.92 -2.93 2.98
N GLU A 125 3.43 -4.18 3.04
CA GLU A 125 3.75 -5.28 2.11
C GLU A 125 5.26 -5.51 1.92
N TYR A 126 5.87 -4.89 0.92
CA TYR A 126 7.30 -4.93 0.63
C TYR A 126 8.15 -3.90 1.41
N GLY A 127 7.53 -3.24 2.38
CA GLY A 127 8.11 -2.18 3.19
C GLY A 127 8.05 -0.82 2.52
N HIS A 128 6.83 -0.37 2.18
CA HIS A 128 6.58 0.97 1.62
C HIS A 128 5.95 1.90 2.68
N GLU A 129 6.58 3.04 2.93
CA GLU A 129 6.17 3.98 3.97
C GLU A 129 4.73 4.52 3.75
N GLU A 130 4.38 4.90 2.52
CA GLU A 130 3.05 5.45 2.23
C GLU A 130 1.92 4.40 2.29
N HIS A 131 2.23 3.10 2.22
CA HIS A 131 1.24 2.05 2.43
C HIS A 131 0.90 1.96 3.91
N VAL A 132 1.94 2.01 4.76
CA VAL A 132 1.77 2.12 6.22
C VAL A 132 1.03 3.42 6.61
N GLN A 133 1.27 4.53 5.90
CA GLN A 133 0.52 5.77 6.11
C GLN A 133 -0.98 5.58 5.87
N VAL A 134 -1.36 5.04 4.70
CA VAL A 134 -2.77 4.84 4.36
C VAL A 134 -3.44 3.91 5.38
N PHE A 135 -2.77 2.80 5.76
CA PHE A 135 -3.24 1.95 6.84
C PHE A 135 -3.49 2.72 8.14
N ARG A 136 -2.53 3.54 8.60
CA ARG A 136 -2.68 4.29 9.86
C ARG A 136 -3.75 5.36 9.82
N VAL A 137 -3.92 6.04 8.69
CA VAL A 137 -5.01 7.01 8.51
C VAL A 137 -6.36 6.30 8.61
N LEU A 138 -6.51 5.16 7.94
CA LEU A 138 -7.75 4.38 7.98
C LEU A 138 -7.99 3.74 9.35
N GLN A 139 -6.93 3.29 10.04
CA GLN A 139 -7.04 2.83 11.41
C GLN A 139 -7.57 3.97 12.31
N ARG A 140 -6.97 5.17 12.27
CA ARG A 140 -7.47 6.34 13.03
C ARG A 140 -8.93 6.68 12.70
N LEU A 141 -9.32 6.55 11.43
CA LEU A 141 -10.71 6.77 11.01
C LEU A 141 -11.64 5.67 11.52
N GLN A 142 -11.19 4.41 11.54
CA GLN A 142 -11.90 3.29 12.16
C GLN A 142 -12.23 3.61 13.62
N GLU A 143 -11.26 4.07 14.40
CA GLU A 143 -11.46 4.46 15.81
C GLU A 143 -12.44 5.64 15.94
N ARG A 144 -12.49 6.52 14.93
CA ARG A 144 -13.30 7.75 14.96
C ARG A 144 -14.76 7.52 14.56
N ILE A 145 -15.04 6.69 13.55
CA ILE A 145 -16.38 6.52 12.97
C ILE A 145 -16.89 5.08 12.94
N GLY A 146 -16.06 4.07 13.26
CA GLY A 146 -16.53 2.72 13.61
C GLY A 146 -16.76 1.72 12.48
N PHE A 147 -16.22 1.94 11.27
CA PHE A 147 -16.35 0.97 10.17
C PHE A 147 -15.56 -0.32 10.38
N ASP A 148 -15.87 -1.34 9.58
CA ASP A 148 -15.08 -2.57 9.53
C ASP A 148 -13.85 -2.38 8.64
N LEU A 149 -12.66 -2.67 9.16
CA LEU A 149 -11.40 -2.54 8.42
C LEU A 149 -10.76 -3.90 8.20
N PHE A 150 -10.33 -4.15 6.96
CA PHE A 150 -9.60 -5.33 6.54
C PHE A 150 -8.30 -4.94 5.86
N VAL A 151 -7.30 -5.81 5.94
CA VAL A 151 -6.00 -5.62 5.31
C VAL A 151 -5.53 -6.85 4.56
N ASP A 152 -4.71 -6.69 3.53
CA ASP A 152 -4.04 -7.81 2.87
C ASP A 152 -3.01 -8.52 3.78
N GLY A 153 -2.51 -9.67 3.32
CA GLY A 153 -1.53 -10.49 4.04
C GLY A 153 -0.14 -10.53 3.42
N TYR A 154 0.22 -9.61 2.52
CA TYR A 154 1.54 -9.64 1.87
C TYR A 154 2.67 -9.20 2.80
N VAL A 155 3.80 -9.88 2.77
CA VAL A 155 4.97 -9.52 3.59
C VAL A 155 6.27 -9.79 2.85
N SER A 156 7.30 -8.99 3.10
CA SER A 156 8.66 -9.19 2.58
C SER A 156 9.66 -9.34 3.72
N ASP A 157 10.90 -9.69 3.36
CA ASP A 157 12.04 -9.65 4.29
C ASP A 157 12.24 -8.25 4.93
N ARG A 158 11.99 -7.16 4.18
CA ARG A 158 12.13 -5.78 4.65
C ARG A 158 11.08 -5.42 5.71
N SER A 159 9.82 -5.83 5.51
CA SER A 159 8.69 -5.47 6.39
C SER A 159 8.47 -6.46 7.53
N ALA A 160 9.07 -7.65 7.49
CA ALA A 160 8.86 -8.74 8.44
C ALA A 160 8.99 -8.35 9.93
N LYS A 161 9.89 -7.42 10.27
CA LYS A 161 10.06 -6.96 11.65
C LYS A 161 8.88 -6.11 12.13
N LEU A 162 8.35 -5.25 11.27
CA LEU A 162 7.15 -4.47 11.57
C LEU A 162 5.93 -5.40 11.61
N MET A 163 5.82 -6.32 10.65
CA MET A 163 4.78 -7.36 10.65
C MET A 163 4.69 -8.09 11.99
N LYS A 164 5.81 -8.66 12.49
CA LYS A 164 5.83 -9.38 13.79
C LYS A 164 5.34 -8.53 14.96
N ARG A 165 5.58 -7.22 14.93
CA ARG A 165 5.12 -6.28 15.95
C ARG A 165 3.65 -5.94 15.80
N SER A 166 3.10 -5.98 14.60
CA SER A 166 1.75 -5.54 14.26
C SER A 166 0.72 -6.68 14.14
N LEU A 167 1.13 -7.96 14.18
CA LEU A 167 0.20 -9.10 14.14
C LEU A 167 -0.90 -9.05 15.21
N HIS A 168 -0.63 -8.43 16.35
CA HIS A 168 -1.61 -8.24 17.40
C HIS A 168 -2.79 -7.35 16.98
N LEU A 169 -2.71 -6.62 15.87
CA LEU A 169 -3.80 -5.81 15.32
C LEU A 169 -4.82 -6.64 14.54
N LEU A 170 -4.48 -7.86 14.15
CA LEU A 170 -5.34 -8.71 13.34
C LEU A 170 -6.28 -9.54 14.24
N GLU A 171 -7.47 -9.85 13.73
CA GLU A 171 -8.44 -10.71 14.41
C GLU A 171 -9.10 -11.73 13.48
N GLY A 172 -9.50 -12.86 14.08
CA GLY A 172 -10.27 -13.90 13.40
C GLY A 172 -9.48 -14.71 12.38
N ALA A 173 -10.21 -15.56 11.65
CA ALA A 173 -9.69 -16.27 10.50
C ALA A 173 -9.63 -15.31 9.29
N PRO A 174 -8.61 -15.44 8.42
CA PRO A 174 -8.56 -14.63 7.21
C PRO A 174 -9.67 -15.03 6.24
N ILE A 175 -10.05 -14.07 5.41
CA ILE A 175 -10.74 -14.34 4.15
C ILE A 175 -9.66 -14.76 3.16
N VAL A 176 -9.81 -15.94 2.57
CA VAL A 176 -8.92 -16.47 1.54
C VAL A 176 -9.67 -16.47 0.22
N ARG A 177 -9.08 -15.93 -0.84
CA ARG A 177 -9.67 -15.90 -2.17
C ARG A 177 -8.66 -16.24 -3.23
N GLU A 178 -9.11 -16.93 -4.26
CA GLU A 178 -8.29 -17.19 -5.45
C GLU A 178 -7.99 -15.85 -6.14
N THR A 179 -6.71 -15.65 -6.46
CA THR A 179 -6.23 -14.47 -7.17
C THR A 179 -6.86 -14.40 -8.56
N ASP A 180 -7.44 -13.26 -8.92
CA ASP A 180 -7.86 -13.04 -10.31
C ASP A 180 -6.66 -12.65 -11.17
N ARG A 181 -5.91 -13.68 -11.61
CA ARG A 181 -4.72 -13.48 -12.44
C ARG A 181 -5.06 -12.86 -13.80
N GLY A 182 -6.24 -13.17 -14.36
CA GLY A 182 -6.66 -12.61 -15.64
C GLY A 182 -6.79 -11.09 -15.57
N LEU A 183 -7.54 -10.62 -14.58
CA LEU A 183 -7.68 -9.20 -14.28
C LEU A 183 -6.33 -8.57 -13.90
N ALA A 184 -5.52 -9.26 -13.08
CA ALA A 184 -4.23 -8.76 -12.65
C ALA A 184 -3.28 -8.47 -13.81
N HIS A 185 -3.15 -9.41 -14.75
CA HIS A 185 -2.35 -9.23 -15.95
C HIS A 185 -2.95 -8.16 -16.88
N GLN A 186 -4.28 -8.11 -17.02
CA GLN A 186 -4.94 -7.10 -17.86
C GLN A 186 -4.62 -5.68 -17.38
N LEU A 187 -4.79 -5.38 -16.09
CA LEU A 187 -4.52 -4.04 -15.57
C LEU A 187 -3.02 -3.76 -15.46
N LYS A 188 -2.18 -4.74 -15.12
CA LYS A 188 -0.72 -4.57 -15.20
C LYS A 188 -0.28 -4.16 -16.60
N ASN A 189 -0.78 -4.83 -17.63
CA ASN A 189 -0.48 -4.48 -19.02
C ASN A 189 -0.94 -3.07 -19.36
N LEU A 190 -2.12 -2.65 -18.88
CA LEU A 190 -2.58 -1.27 -19.03
C LEU A 190 -1.60 -0.27 -18.39
N TYR A 191 -1.13 -0.53 -17.17
CA TYR A 191 -0.14 0.32 -16.51
C TYR A 191 1.21 0.36 -17.28
N ILE A 192 1.63 -0.77 -17.87
CA ILE A 192 2.85 -0.86 -18.70
C ILE A 192 2.68 -0.09 -20.01
N GLU A 193 1.55 -0.25 -20.71
CA GLU A 193 1.24 0.46 -21.96
C GLU A 193 1.20 1.98 -21.79
N HIS A 194 0.84 2.44 -20.59
CA HIS A 194 0.90 3.84 -20.19
C HIS A 194 2.24 4.26 -19.55
N ASP A 195 3.30 3.45 -19.60
CA ASP A 195 4.62 3.77 -19.02
C ASP A 195 4.60 4.10 -17.51
N CYS A 196 3.60 3.60 -16.78
CA CYS A 196 3.34 3.97 -15.39
C CYS A 196 3.25 2.80 -14.40
N TRP A 197 3.55 1.58 -14.84
CA TRP A 197 3.82 0.47 -13.92
C TRP A 197 5.06 0.77 -13.07
N THR A 198 4.93 0.69 -11.75
CA THR A 198 6.02 1.02 -10.81
C THR A 198 6.58 -0.15 -10.04
N PHE A 199 6.00 -1.34 -10.24
CA PHE A 199 6.51 -2.58 -9.66
C PHE A 199 7.35 -3.39 -10.66
N HIS A 200 7.62 -4.65 -10.34
CA HIS A 200 8.44 -5.51 -11.16
C HIS A 200 7.66 -6.15 -12.31
N ASP A 201 8.21 -6.10 -13.53
CA ASP A 201 7.57 -6.65 -14.73
C ASP A 201 7.41 -8.18 -14.68
N ASP A 202 8.26 -8.87 -13.91
CA ASP A 202 8.22 -10.32 -13.70
C ASP A 202 7.53 -10.72 -12.39
N PHE A 203 6.81 -9.80 -11.75
CA PHE A 203 6.02 -10.15 -10.57
C PHE A 203 4.86 -11.08 -10.95
N GLU A 204 4.76 -12.19 -10.22
CA GLU A 204 3.72 -13.19 -10.31
C GLU A 204 2.94 -13.23 -8.99
N TRP A 205 1.61 -13.22 -9.09
CA TRP A 205 0.73 -13.27 -7.93
C TRP A 205 0.65 -14.67 -7.32
N PRO A 206 0.47 -14.77 -5.98
CA PRO A 206 0.18 -16.05 -5.34
C PRO A 206 -1.12 -16.66 -5.90
N GLU A 207 -1.33 -17.95 -5.66
CA GLU A 207 -2.59 -18.62 -6.06
C GLU A 207 -3.79 -18.07 -5.27
N PHE A 208 -3.56 -17.74 -4.00
CA PHE A 208 -4.57 -17.17 -3.13
C PHE A 208 -4.06 -15.90 -2.45
N GLU A 209 -4.91 -14.89 -2.37
CA GLU A 209 -4.74 -13.71 -1.52
C GLU A 209 -5.47 -13.93 -0.20
N VAL A 210 -4.89 -13.40 0.88
CA VAL A 210 -5.48 -13.48 2.22
C VAL A 210 -5.74 -12.08 2.79
N PHE A 211 -6.89 -11.91 3.43
CA PHE A 211 -7.30 -10.64 4.03
C PHE A 211 -7.72 -10.84 5.48
N TYR A 212 -7.20 -10.00 6.38
CA TYR A 212 -7.47 -10.06 7.81
C TYR A 212 -8.29 -8.88 8.26
N ARG A 213 -9.22 -9.12 9.19
CA ARG A 213 -9.90 -8.03 9.88
C ARG A 213 -8.94 -7.38 10.87
N VAL A 214 -9.00 -6.05 10.96
CA VAL A 214 -8.28 -5.24 11.93
C VAL A 214 -9.17 -5.06 13.16
N ARG A 215 -8.60 -5.36 14.33
CA ARG A 215 -9.29 -5.25 15.61
C ARG A 215 -9.77 -3.83 15.86
N GLN A 216 -11.01 -3.72 16.35
CA GLN A 216 -11.53 -2.47 16.91
C GLN A 216 -10.79 -2.09 18.21
N PRO A 217 -10.62 -0.81 18.55
CA PRO A 217 -9.89 -0.36 19.74
C PRO A 217 -10.34 -1.01 21.06
N ASP A 218 -11.64 -1.25 21.22
CA ASP A 218 -12.24 -1.80 22.45
C ASP A 218 -12.33 -3.34 22.45
N GLY A 219 -11.78 -4.00 21.44
CA GLY A 219 -11.81 -5.46 21.32
C GLY A 219 -10.84 -6.16 22.29
N PRO A 220 -11.13 -7.40 22.73
CA PRO A 220 -10.21 -8.15 23.58
C PRO A 220 -8.88 -8.42 22.87
N VAL A 221 -7.77 -8.19 23.57
CA VAL A 221 -6.42 -8.44 23.05
C VAL A 221 -6.20 -9.95 22.93
N GLN A 222 -6.19 -10.47 21.70
CA GLN A 222 -5.71 -11.82 21.44
C GLN A 222 -4.19 -11.83 21.36
N LYS A 223 -3.55 -12.58 22.26
CA LYS A 223 -2.16 -13.00 22.09
C LYS A 223 -2.15 -14.18 21.12
N ALA A 224 -1.92 -13.92 19.85
CA ALA A 224 -1.71 -14.99 18.87
C ALA A 224 -0.52 -15.85 19.34
N SER A 225 -0.77 -17.14 19.58
CA SER A 225 0.24 -18.09 20.05
C SER A 225 0.96 -18.78 18.89
N VAL A 226 0.46 -18.62 17.67
CA VAL A 226 0.99 -19.16 16.40
C VAL A 226 0.95 -18.09 15.31
N SER A 227 1.84 -18.21 14.31
CA SER A 227 1.84 -17.31 13.15
C SER A 227 0.57 -17.49 12.31
N VAL A 228 0.04 -16.40 11.79
CA VAL A 228 -1.07 -16.39 10.82
C VAL A 228 -0.55 -16.69 9.41
N PRO A 229 -1.33 -17.31 8.51
CA PRO A 229 -0.92 -17.49 7.11
C PRO A 229 -0.75 -16.14 6.41
N LEU A 230 0.34 -15.97 5.65
CA LEU A 230 0.70 -14.73 4.97
C LEU A 230 1.21 -15.02 3.56
N ASN A 231 1.05 -14.07 2.65
CA ASN A 231 1.64 -14.11 1.31
C ASN A 231 3.08 -13.57 1.38
N LEU A 232 4.05 -14.45 1.57
CA LEU A 232 5.47 -14.06 1.59
C LEU A 232 5.95 -13.75 0.17
N ILE A 233 6.38 -12.51 -0.06
CA ILE A 233 7.08 -12.11 -1.28
C ILE A 233 8.49 -12.67 -1.21
N SER A 234 8.81 -13.61 -2.11
CA SER A 234 10.07 -14.36 -2.12
C SER A 234 11.29 -13.53 -2.54
N ARG A 235 11.06 -12.44 -3.28
CA ARG A 235 12.10 -11.49 -3.67
C ARG A 235 12.58 -10.70 -2.45
N SER A 236 13.89 -10.47 -2.37
CA SER A 236 14.47 -9.64 -1.32
C SER A 236 14.28 -8.16 -1.60
N PHE A 237 13.66 -7.45 -0.66
CA PHE A 237 13.55 -5.99 -0.61
C PHE A 237 14.55 -5.38 0.37
N TYR A 238 15.48 -6.18 0.87
CA TYR A 238 16.54 -5.74 1.76
C TYR A 238 17.47 -4.72 1.07
N VAL A 239 17.48 -3.50 1.59
CA VAL A 239 18.43 -2.46 1.17
C VAL A 239 19.60 -2.43 2.14
N SER A 240 20.74 -3.04 1.74
CA SER A 240 21.98 -2.98 2.54
C SER A 240 22.38 -1.52 2.82
N PRO A 241 22.80 -1.19 4.06
CA PRO A 241 23.20 0.18 4.40
C PRO A 241 24.41 0.64 3.57
N ILE A 242 25.29 -0.30 3.21
CA ILE A 242 26.45 -0.06 2.34
C ILE A 242 25.99 0.29 0.92
N LYS A 243 25.05 -0.49 0.37
CA LYS A 243 24.45 -0.19 -0.95
C LYS A 243 23.74 1.17 -0.96
N LYS A 244 23.07 1.54 0.13
CA LYS A 244 22.39 2.83 0.29
C LYS A 244 23.38 3.99 0.29
N LEU A 245 24.52 3.85 0.97
CA LEU A 245 25.58 4.84 0.97
C LEU A 245 26.22 4.97 -0.41
N ALA A 246 26.54 3.85 -1.07
CA ALA A 246 27.09 3.83 -2.43
C ALA A 246 26.14 4.50 -3.43
N LYS A 247 24.83 4.24 -3.34
CA LYS A 247 23.82 4.85 -4.21
C LYS A 247 23.78 6.37 -4.05
N LYS A 248 23.93 6.91 -2.83
CA LYS A 248 23.98 8.37 -2.60
C LYS A 248 25.19 9.06 -3.24
N LEU A 249 26.27 8.31 -3.50
CA LEU A 249 27.48 8.83 -4.13
C LEU A 249 27.42 8.76 -5.66
N LEU A 250 26.46 8.03 -6.25
CA LEU A 250 26.30 7.93 -7.70
C LEU A 250 25.58 9.16 -8.29
N PRO A 251 26.01 9.66 -9.46
CA PRO A 251 25.28 10.70 -10.19
C PRO A 251 23.84 10.29 -10.52
N THR A 252 22.92 11.25 -10.52
CA THR A 252 21.49 11.02 -10.79
C THR A 252 21.25 10.35 -12.15
N SER A 253 22.06 10.65 -13.17
CA SER A 253 21.99 10.03 -14.49
C SER A 253 22.26 8.52 -14.44
N VAL A 254 23.26 8.10 -13.65
CA VAL A 254 23.61 6.68 -13.45
C VAL A 254 22.52 5.97 -12.66
N GLN A 255 21.98 6.61 -11.62
CA GLN A 255 20.87 6.05 -10.86
C GLN A 255 19.61 5.84 -11.73
N SER A 256 19.33 6.78 -12.64
CA SER A 256 18.22 6.69 -13.58
C SER A 256 18.41 5.55 -14.59
N ALA A 257 19.62 5.41 -15.15
CA ALA A 257 19.96 4.31 -16.06
C ALA A 257 19.84 2.94 -15.38
N ILE A 258 20.32 2.81 -14.14
CA ILE A 258 20.16 1.58 -13.34
C ILE A 258 18.67 1.31 -13.10
N ARG A 259 17.87 2.30 -12.68
CA ARG A 259 16.42 2.10 -12.47
C ARG A 259 15.71 1.58 -13.72
N LYS A 260 16.08 2.06 -14.91
CA LYS A 260 15.51 1.57 -16.19
C LYS A 260 15.94 0.15 -16.56
N ALA A 261 17.12 -0.29 -16.13
CA ALA A 261 17.64 -1.64 -16.43
C ALA A 261 17.11 -2.73 -15.49
N TYR A 262 16.44 -2.35 -14.39
CA TYR A 262 15.89 -3.25 -13.37
C TYR A 262 14.37 -3.09 -13.18
N LYS A 263 13.71 -2.29 -14.03
CA LYS A 263 12.26 -2.38 -14.24
C LYS A 263 12.02 -3.59 -15.13
#